data_AF-A0A9W3C824-F1
#
_entry.id   AF-A0A9W3C824-F1
#
_cell.length_a   1.000
_cell.length_b   1.000
_cell.length_c   1.000
_cell.angle_alpha   90.00
_cell.angle_beta   90.00
_cell.angle_gamma   90.00
#
_symmetry.space_group_name_H-M   'P 1'
#
loop_
_entity.id
_entity.type
_entity.pdbx_description
1 polymer ?
#
loop_
_entity_poly.entity_id
_entity_poly.type
_entity_poly.pdbx_seq_one_letter_code
_entity_poly.pdbx_strand_id
1 'polypeptide(L)'
;MDKDEAKRALDIAEKKLSEKDYDGAKKFANKAQNMYPELDGLKQVSMMIDVYISAAVKINGGTESEWYGVLGVDSMADDETVRRQYKKLALLLHPDKNKFNGAEGAFKLVLHAWSLLSDWDERVLYDERRMGKEKKPPTSAKAKEAPVKPSTQFWTKCTECKTRCEYWRDPYLNKTVLCPMCGKTYIATEQIPRANVRQARRVYNVQYGFYI
;
A
#
# COMPACT_ATOMS: atom_id res chain seq x y z
N MET A 1 -23.37 -28.35 -13.02
CA MET A 1 -22.93 -26.94 -12.94
C MET A 1 -22.64 -26.50 -14.36
N ASP A 2 -23.38 -25.51 -14.86
CA ASP A 2 -23.27 -25.08 -16.25
C ASP A 2 -22.12 -24.06 -16.38
N LYS A 3 -20.96 -24.55 -16.82
CA LYS A 3 -19.75 -23.73 -17.04
C LYS A 3 -20.00 -22.65 -18.09
N ASP A 4 -20.85 -22.91 -19.08
CA ASP A 4 -21.16 -21.95 -20.14
C ASP A 4 -22.04 -20.82 -19.61
N GLU A 5 -22.96 -21.11 -18.69
CA GLU A 5 -23.72 -20.07 -17.99
C GLU A 5 -22.82 -19.19 -17.10
N ALA A 6 -21.86 -19.78 -16.38
CA ALA A 6 -20.89 -19.03 -15.59
C ALA A 6 -20.03 -18.11 -16.46
N LYS A 7 -19.59 -18.59 -17.63
CA LYS A 7 -18.84 -17.78 -18.59
C LYS A 7 -19.67 -16.61 -19.14
N ARG A 8 -20.93 -16.86 -19.54
CA ARG A 8 -21.84 -15.79 -19.98
C ARG A 8 -22.03 -14.72 -18.90
N ALA A 9 -22.16 -15.12 -17.63
CA ALA A 9 -22.26 -14.18 -16.52
C ALA A 9 -20.98 -13.36 -16.34
N LEU A 10 -19.80 -13.96 -16.52
CA LEU A 10 -18.52 -13.26 -16.46
C LEU A 10 -18.37 -12.22 -17.59
N ASP A 11 -18.74 -12.59 -18.82
CA ASP A 11 -18.69 -11.69 -19.98
C ASP A 11 -19.61 -10.46 -19.78
N ILE A 12 -20.78 -10.66 -19.16
CA ILE A 12 -21.68 -9.56 -18.79
C ILE A 12 -21.05 -8.67 -17.72
N ALA A 13 -20.37 -9.25 -16.73
CA ALA A 13 -19.67 -8.49 -15.69
C ALA A 13 -18.57 -7.60 -16.28
N GLU A 14 -17.78 -8.12 -17.23
CA GLU A 14 -16.76 -7.36 -17.96
C GLU A 14 -17.38 -6.24 -18.79
N LYS A 15 -18.47 -6.50 -19.50
CA LYS A 15 -19.18 -5.45 -20.25
C LYS A 15 -19.65 -4.33 -19.31
N LYS A 16 -20.24 -4.68 -18.16
CA LYS A 16 -20.70 -3.69 -17.17
C LYS A 16 -19.58 -2.89 -16.54
N LEU A 17 -18.41 -3.50 -16.33
CA LEU A 17 -17.19 -2.79 -15.94
C LEU A 17 -16.84 -1.68 -16.95
N SER A 18 -16.91 -1.98 -18.25
CA SER A 18 -16.65 -0.98 -19.31
C SER A 18 -17.68 0.16 -19.33
N GLU A 19 -18.91 -0.12 -18.94
CA GLU A 19 -20.01 0.84 -18.79
C GLU A 19 -19.95 1.63 -17.47
N LYS A 20 -18.95 1.37 -16.60
CA LYS A 20 -18.81 1.93 -15.25
C LYS A 20 -19.98 1.59 -14.29
N ASP A 21 -20.77 0.58 -14.62
CA ASP A 21 -21.80 0.02 -13.72
C ASP A 21 -21.17 -1.05 -12.83
N TYR A 22 -20.45 -0.60 -11.79
CA TYR A 22 -19.69 -1.49 -10.91
C TYR A 22 -20.60 -2.37 -10.04
N ASP A 23 -21.73 -1.85 -9.59
CA ASP A 23 -22.72 -2.61 -8.80
C ASP A 23 -23.35 -3.72 -9.64
N GLY A 24 -23.70 -3.42 -10.89
CA GLY A 24 -24.16 -4.43 -11.84
C GLY A 24 -23.08 -5.45 -12.13
N ALA A 25 -21.83 -5.03 -12.39
CA ALA A 25 -20.71 -5.93 -12.62
C ALA A 25 -20.51 -6.91 -11.44
N LYS A 26 -20.57 -6.41 -10.20
CA LYS A 26 -20.42 -7.22 -8.99
C LYS A 26 -21.49 -8.30 -8.85
N LYS A 27 -22.75 -7.99 -9.18
CA LYS A 27 -23.85 -8.97 -9.15
C LYS A 27 -23.58 -10.14 -10.11
N PHE A 28 -23.15 -9.84 -11.33
CA PHE A 28 -22.87 -10.87 -12.33
C PHE A 28 -21.59 -11.66 -12.02
N ALA A 29 -20.54 -11.01 -11.50
CA ALA A 29 -19.34 -11.70 -11.03
C ALA A 29 -19.65 -12.65 -9.86
N ASN A 30 -20.47 -12.24 -8.89
CA ASN A 30 -20.92 -13.11 -7.81
C ASN A 30 -21.78 -14.27 -8.32
N LYS A 31 -22.63 -14.04 -9.33
CA LYS A 31 -23.38 -15.12 -9.99
C LYS A 31 -22.43 -16.15 -10.59
N ALA A 32 -21.42 -15.72 -11.36
CA ALA A 32 -20.42 -16.60 -11.95
C ALA A 32 -19.63 -17.36 -10.86
N GLN A 33 -19.24 -16.68 -9.77
CA GLN A 33 -18.53 -17.27 -8.64
C GLN A 33 -19.33 -18.35 -7.93
N ASN A 34 -20.63 -18.17 -7.74
CA ASN A 34 -21.49 -19.17 -7.11
C ASN A 34 -21.75 -20.38 -8.02
N MET A 35 -21.75 -20.18 -9.34
CA MET A 35 -21.99 -21.25 -10.32
C MET A 35 -20.74 -22.07 -10.63
N TYR A 36 -19.59 -21.42 -10.75
CA TYR A 36 -18.31 -22.07 -11.08
C TYR A 36 -17.12 -21.28 -10.50
N PRO A 37 -16.72 -21.56 -9.24
CA PRO A 37 -15.64 -20.83 -8.55
C PRO A 37 -14.26 -20.89 -9.22
N GLU A 38 -13.99 -21.96 -9.97
CA GLU A 38 -12.71 -22.19 -10.65
C GLU A 38 -12.71 -21.67 -12.09
N LEU A 39 -13.65 -20.77 -12.42
CA LEU A 39 -13.72 -20.19 -13.76
C LEU A 39 -12.46 -19.36 -14.01
N ASP A 40 -11.80 -19.62 -15.14
CA ASP A 40 -10.62 -18.85 -15.52
C ASP A 40 -10.98 -17.37 -15.69
N GLY A 41 -10.11 -16.49 -15.22
CA GLY A 41 -10.33 -15.04 -15.26
C GLY A 41 -11.31 -14.48 -14.21
N LEU A 42 -12.12 -15.30 -13.56
CA LEU A 42 -13.11 -14.84 -12.57
C LEU A 42 -12.46 -14.09 -11.40
N LYS A 43 -11.33 -14.60 -10.90
CA LYS A 43 -10.57 -13.95 -9.83
C LYS A 43 -10.08 -12.57 -10.27
N GLN A 44 -9.57 -12.45 -11.50
CA GLN A 44 -9.09 -11.20 -12.07
C GLN A 44 -10.23 -10.18 -12.19
N VAL A 45 -11.37 -10.58 -12.77
CA VAL A 45 -12.55 -9.72 -12.95
C VAL A 45 -13.12 -9.28 -11.60
N SER A 46 -13.28 -10.19 -10.64
CA SER A 46 -13.74 -9.85 -9.28
C SER A 46 -12.82 -8.82 -8.61
N MET A 47 -11.50 -8.99 -8.73
CA MET A 47 -10.55 -8.05 -8.16
C MET A 47 -10.58 -6.69 -8.83
N MET A 48 -10.75 -6.63 -10.16
CA MET A 48 -10.95 -5.35 -10.84
C MET A 48 -12.20 -4.64 -10.34
N ILE A 49 -13.32 -5.36 -10.20
CA ILE A 49 -14.58 -4.80 -9.69
C ILE A 49 -14.38 -4.22 -8.30
N ASP A 50 -13.78 -4.97 -7.38
CA ASP A 50 -13.58 -4.50 -6.01
C ASP A 50 -12.65 -3.28 -5.93
N VAL A 51 -11.61 -3.23 -6.77
CA VAL A 51 -10.72 -2.06 -6.91
C VAL A 51 -11.50 -0.84 -7.40
N TYR A 52 -12.32 -0.98 -8.44
CA TYR A 52 -13.11 0.13 -8.99
C TYR A 52 -14.17 0.64 -8.03
N ILE A 53 -14.87 -0.27 -7.33
CA ILE A 53 -15.85 0.09 -6.30
C ILE A 53 -15.16 0.87 -5.19
N SER A 54 -14.03 0.36 -4.68
CA SER A 54 -13.30 1.01 -3.59
C SER A 54 -12.73 2.37 -4.00
N ALA A 55 -12.28 2.52 -5.25
CA ALA A 55 -11.82 3.80 -5.79
C ALA A 55 -12.96 4.82 -5.98
N ALA A 56 -14.19 4.35 -6.18
CA ALA A 56 -15.38 5.20 -6.26
C ALA A 56 -15.82 5.71 -4.89
N VAL A 57 -15.45 5.02 -3.79
CA VAL A 57 -15.72 5.48 -2.43
C VAL A 57 -14.92 6.76 -2.15
N LYS A 58 -15.65 7.83 -1.88
CA LYS A 58 -15.09 9.11 -1.45
C LYS A 58 -15.25 9.27 0.06
N ILE A 59 -14.17 9.73 0.68
CA ILE A 59 -14.05 10.01 2.11
C ILE A 59 -13.82 11.51 2.31
N ASN A 60 -13.96 11.97 3.56
CA ASN A 60 -13.79 13.39 3.92
C ASN A 60 -14.64 14.34 3.04
N GLY A 61 -15.95 14.11 3.01
CA GLY A 61 -16.90 14.96 2.27
C GLY A 61 -16.75 14.95 0.75
N GLY A 62 -16.04 13.97 0.16
CA GLY A 62 -15.86 13.86 -1.30
C GLY A 62 -14.43 14.15 -1.79
N THR A 63 -13.54 14.61 -0.91
CA THR A 63 -12.24 15.17 -1.29
C THR A 63 -11.16 14.11 -1.49
N GLU A 64 -11.20 13.03 -0.72
CA GLU A 64 -10.18 11.98 -0.72
C GLU A 64 -10.80 10.65 -1.17
N SER A 65 -9.99 9.76 -1.74
CA SER A 65 -10.42 8.40 -2.10
C SER A 65 -9.98 7.40 -1.04
N GLU A 66 -10.71 6.30 -0.88
CA GLU A 66 -10.38 5.26 0.10
C GLU A 66 -9.27 4.31 -0.39
N TRP A 67 -8.01 4.76 -0.32
CA TRP A 67 -6.85 4.01 -0.83
C TRP A 67 -6.58 2.70 -0.09
N TYR A 68 -6.93 2.60 1.20
CA TYR A 68 -6.88 1.32 1.92
C TYR A 68 -7.87 0.31 1.35
N GLY A 69 -9.09 0.77 1.00
CA GLY A 69 -10.11 -0.03 0.34
C GLY A 69 -9.66 -0.49 -1.05
N VAL A 70 -8.98 0.37 -1.82
CA VAL A 70 -8.41 0.00 -3.13
C VAL A 70 -7.41 -1.15 -3.02
N LEU A 71 -6.60 -1.21 -1.95
CA LEU A 71 -5.75 -2.38 -1.70
C LEU A 71 -6.54 -3.54 -1.08
N GLY A 72 -7.72 -3.31 -0.51
CA GLY A 72 -8.48 -4.31 0.22
C GLY A 72 -7.85 -4.65 1.58
N VAL A 73 -7.28 -3.64 2.24
CA VAL A 73 -6.71 -3.76 3.59
C VAL A 73 -7.43 -2.84 4.58
N ASP A 74 -7.35 -3.17 5.86
CA ASP A 74 -7.85 -2.29 6.91
C ASP A 74 -6.99 -1.01 7.01
N SER A 75 -7.59 0.09 7.44
CA SER A 75 -6.89 1.34 7.76
C SER A 75 -5.79 1.19 8.81
N MET A 76 -5.93 0.25 9.73
CA MET A 76 -4.97 -0.07 10.80
C MET A 76 -3.96 -1.15 10.37
N ALA A 77 -3.99 -1.59 9.10
CA ALA A 77 -3.09 -2.62 8.61
C ALA A 77 -1.61 -2.20 8.74
N ASP A 78 -0.76 -3.14 9.10
CA ASP A 78 0.69 -2.92 9.15
C ASP A 78 1.32 -2.89 7.75
N ASP A 79 2.55 -2.39 7.68
CA ASP A 79 3.27 -2.22 6.41
C ASP A 79 3.52 -3.55 5.68
N GLU A 80 3.57 -4.66 6.42
CA GLU A 80 3.70 -5.99 5.85
C GLU A 80 2.41 -6.42 5.15
N THR A 81 1.25 -6.22 5.78
CA THR A 81 -0.06 -6.51 5.18
C THR A 81 -0.30 -5.69 3.94
N VAL A 82 0.01 -4.38 3.98
CA VAL A 82 -0.08 -3.48 2.82
C VAL A 82 0.80 -3.99 1.68
N ARG A 83 2.06 -4.35 1.96
CA ARG A 83 2.99 -4.90 0.95
C ARG A 83 2.52 -6.22 0.35
N ARG A 84 2.10 -7.15 1.20
CA ARG A 84 1.64 -8.48 0.78
C ARG A 84 0.46 -8.37 -0.16
N GLN A 85 -0.48 -7.51 0.21
CA GLN A 85 -1.69 -7.32 -0.57
C GLN A 85 -1.42 -6.59 -1.89
N TYR A 86 -0.56 -5.56 -1.89
CA TYR A 86 -0.10 -4.93 -3.14
C TYR A 86 0.53 -5.94 -4.09
N LYS A 87 1.46 -6.80 -3.61
CA LYS A 87 2.09 -7.83 -4.45
C LYS A 87 1.06 -8.78 -5.07
N LYS A 88 0.07 -9.19 -4.29
CA LYS A 88 -1.03 -10.05 -4.76
C LYS A 88 -1.84 -9.38 -5.87
N LEU A 89 -2.26 -8.13 -5.66
CA LEU A 89 -3.02 -7.36 -6.65
C LEU A 89 -2.18 -7.09 -7.91
N ALA A 90 -0.93 -6.71 -7.75
CA ALA A 90 -0.03 -6.45 -8.87
C ALA A 90 0.14 -7.67 -9.78
N LEU A 91 0.26 -8.88 -9.20
CA LEU A 91 0.36 -10.12 -9.98
C LEU A 91 -0.94 -10.47 -10.72
N LEU A 92 -2.10 -10.23 -10.11
CA LEU A 92 -3.41 -10.56 -10.68
C LEU A 92 -3.89 -9.54 -11.72
N LEU A 93 -3.50 -8.28 -11.56
CA LEU A 93 -3.96 -7.16 -12.38
C LEU A 93 -2.92 -6.68 -13.39
N HIS A 94 -1.73 -7.30 -13.44
CA HIS A 94 -0.69 -6.89 -14.38
C HIS A 94 -1.19 -6.98 -15.83
N PRO A 95 -1.05 -5.93 -16.66
CA PRO A 95 -1.61 -5.89 -18.02
C PRO A 95 -1.02 -6.95 -18.96
N ASP A 96 0.19 -7.46 -18.67
CA ASP A 96 0.81 -8.56 -19.42
C ASP A 96 -0.01 -9.86 -19.34
N LYS A 97 -0.55 -10.16 -18.15
CA LYS A 97 -1.27 -11.41 -17.87
C LYS A 97 -2.79 -11.24 -17.84
N ASN A 98 -3.27 -10.04 -17.55
CA ASN A 98 -4.68 -9.71 -17.46
C ASN A 98 -5.11 -8.92 -18.70
N LYS A 99 -5.76 -9.61 -19.64
CA LYS A 99 -6.26 -9.04 -20.90
C LYS A 99 -7.71 -8.57 -20.84
N PHE A 100 -8.33 -8.58 -19.66
CA PHE A 100 -9.70 -8.11 -19.51
C PHE A 100 -9.79 -6.59 -19.62
N ASN A 101 -10.93 -6.11 -20.11
CA ASN A 101 -11.21 -4.69 -20.21
C ASN A 101 -11.21 -4.04 -18.82
N GLY A 102 -10.46 -2.94 -18.67
CA GLY A 102 -10.31 -2.23 -17.40
C GLY A 102 -9.15 -2.71 -16.51
N ALA A 103 -8.39 -3.74 -16.91
CA ALA A 103 -7.23 -4.21 -16.15
C ALA A 103 -6.18 -3.11 -15.92
N GLU A 104 -5.85 -2.36 -16.97
CA GLU A 104 -4.89 -1.26 -16.89
C GLU A 104 -5.36 -0.16 -15.93
N GLY A 105 -6.64 0.20 -15.96
CA GLY A 105 -7.21 1.22 -15.09
C GLY A 105 -7.21 0.77 -13.63
N ALA A 106 -7.63 -0.47 -13.35
CA ALA A 106 -7.56 -1.06 -12.02
C ALA A 106 -6.11 -1.10 -11.51
N PHE A 107 -5.16 -1.49 -12.35
CA PHE A 107 -3.75 -1.54 -11.98
C PHE A 107 -3.19 -0.15 -11.65
N LYS A 108 -3.55 0.90 -12.40
CA LYS A 108 -3.18 2.30 -12.09
C LYS A 108 -3.71 2.75 -10.73
N LEU A 109 -4.94 2.39 -10.38
CA LEU A 109 -5.52 2.68 -9.06
C LEU A 109 -4.74 1.99 -7.94
N VAL A 110 -4.38 0.72 -8.12
CA VAL A 110 -3.56 -0.04 -7.17
C VAL A 110 -2.16 0.57 -7.02
N LEU A 111 -1.53 0.99 -8.12
CA LEU A 111 -0.24 1.67 -8.07
C LEU A 111 -0.30 3.00 -7.29
N HIS A 112 -1.36 3.78 -7.49
CA HIS A 112 -1.54 5.04 -6.77
C HIS A 112 -1.80 4.82 -5.28
N ALA A 113 -2.62 3.83 -4.92
CA ALA A 113 -2.81 3.44 -3.53
C ALA A 113 -1.48 3.01 -2.89
N TRP A 114 -0.68 2.21 -3.61
CA TRP A 114 0.63 1.77 -3.17
C TRP A 114 1.62 2.93 -2.99
N SER A 115 1.66 3.91 -3.89
CA SER A 115 2.58 5.05 -3.75
C SER A 115 2.32 5.87 -2.48
N LEU A 116 1.06 5.94 -2.04
CA LEU A 116 0.67 6.66 -0.82
C LEU A 116 0.86 5.82 0.44
N LEU A 117 0.54 4.53 0.39
CA LEU A 117 0.50 3.67 1.58
C LEU A 117 1.82 2.94 1.86
N SER A 118 2.75 2.91 0.91
CA SER A 118 4.03 2.22 1.05
C SER A 118 5.12 3.02 1.75
N ASP A 119 5.10 4.34 1.61
CA ASP A 119 6.00 5.24 2.33
C ASP A 119 5.29 5.80 3.56
N TRP A 120 5.98 5.75 4.69
CA TRP A 120 5.42 6.18 5.96
C TRP A 120 5.09 7.69 5.98
N ASP A 121 5.91 8.55 5.37
CA ASP A 121 5.65 10.00 5.35
C ASP A 121 4.39 10.30 4.54
N GLU A 122 4.25 9.68 3.36
CA GLU A 122 3.07 9.82 2.50
C GLU A 122 1.81 9.23 3.15
N ARG A 123 1.94 8.10 3.83
CA ARG A 123 0.84 7.43 4.54
C ARG A 123 0.32 8.31 5.67
N VAL A 124 1.21 8.91 6.46
CA VAL A 124 0.83 9.86 7.52
C VAL A 124 0.10 11.07 6.94
N LEU A 125 0.61 11.66 5.86
CA LEU A 125 -0.03 12.80 5.20
C LEU A 125 -1.41 12.44 4.65
N TYR A 126 -1.56 11.22 4.09
CA TYR A 126 -2.86 10.72 3.64
C TYR A 126 -3.83 10.51 4.80
N ASP A 127 -3.39 9.87 5.88
CA ASP A 127 -4.21 9.61 7.06
C ASP A 127 -4.70 10.91 7.71
N GLU A 128 -3.86 11.96 7.75
CA GLU A 128 -4.24 13.30 8.19
C GLU A 128 -5.36 13.91 7.33
N ARG A 129 -5.23 13.85 5.99
CA ARG A 129 -6.24 14.36 5.05
C ARG A 129 -7.55 13.59 5.17
N ARG A 130 -7.48 12.26 5.30
CA ARG A 130 -8.65 11.38 5.46
C ARG A 130 -9.44 11.67 6.73
N MET A 131 -8.78 12.03 7.84
CA MET A 131 -9.45 12.34 9.11
C MET A 131 -10.03 13.77 9.18
N GLY A 132 -9.99 14.55 8.09
CA GLY A 132 -10.56 15.90 8.05
C GLY A 132 -9.78 16.93 8.88
N LYS A 133 -8.52 16.64 9.24
CA LYS A 133 -7.64 17.64 9.87
C LYS A 133 -7.02 18.51 8.78
N GLU A 134 -7.79 19.47 8.27
CA GLU A 134 -7.29 20.53 7.40
C GLU A 134 -6.08 21.22 8.05
N LYS A 135 -4.90 21.08 7.46
CA LYS A 135 -3.79 21.99 7.75
C LYS A 135 -4.08 23.30 7.01
N LYS A 136 -4.34 24.37 7.76
CA LYS A 136 -4.09 25.73 7.27
C LYS A 136 -2.68 25.77 6.65
N PRO A 137 -2.46 26.53 5.56
CA PRO A 137 -1.16 26.56 4.87
C PRO A 137 -0.04 26.85 5.87
N PRO A 138 1.18 26.31 5.66
CA PRO A 138 2.26 26.49 6.60
C PRO A 138 2.64 27.97 6.61
N THR A 139 2.17 28.72 7.61
CA THR A 139 2.82 29.97 7.96
C THR A 139 4.21 29.59 8.46
N SER A 140 5.20 30.10 7.77
CA SER A 140 6.63 30.03 8.06
C SER A 140 6.93 30.68 9.41
N ALA A 141 6.50 30.05 10.51
CA ALA A 141 6.93 30.41 11.84
C ALA A 141 8.19 29.60 12.16
N LYS A 142 9.35 30.24 11.95
CA LYS A 142 10.65 29.86 12.54
C LYS A 142 10.45 29.53 14.03
N ALA A 143 10.35 28.25 14.38
CA ALA A 143 10.53 27.81 15.75
C ALA A 143 12.05 27.78 16.00
N LYS A 144 12.52 28.64 16.89
CA LYS A 144 13.92 28.68 17.33
C LYS A 144 14.30 27.32 17.92
N GLU A 145 15.31 26.69 17.34
CA GLU A 145 15.90 25.43 17.79
C GLU A 145 16.50 25.59 19.19
N ALA A 146 16.05 24.78 20.14
CA ALA A 146 16.86 24.41 21.28
C ALA A 146 17.82 23.29 20.84
N PRO A 147 19.05 23.18 21.38
CA PRO A 147 19.99 22.14 20.96
C PRO A 147 19.46 20.77 21.37
N VAL A 148 18.90 20.03 20.42
CA VAL A 148 18.51 18.64 20.60
C VAL A 148 19.81 17.83 20.62
N LYS A 149 20.19 17.29 21.78
CA LYS A 149 21.33 16.36 21.88
C LYS A 149 21.12 15.22 20.86
N PRO A 150 22.13 14.86 20.04
CA PRO A 150 21.96 13.86 19.01
C PRO A 150 21.53 12.53 19.65
N SER A 151 20.41 11.97 19.20
CA SER A 151 19.95 10.65 19.64
C SER A 151 21.00 9.60 19.30
N THR A 152 21.14 8.62 20.19
CA THR A 152 22.02 7.46 20.03
C THR A 152 21.57 6.52 18.92
N GLN A 153 20.35 6.71 18.39
CA GLN A 153 19.75 5.93 17.31
C GLN A 153 19.40 6.83 16.12
N PHE A 154 19.44 6.26 14.91
CA PHE A 154 19.06 6.91 13.66
C PHE A 154 18.27 5.96 12.77
N TRP A 155 17.41 6.54 11.94
CA TRP A 155 16.63 5.81 10.95
C TRP A 155 17.31 5.87 9.59
N THR A 156 17.25 4.78 8.85
CA THR A 156 17.77 4.68 7.49
C THR A 156 16.78 3.95 6.59
N LYS A 157 16.83 4.19 5.28
CA LYS A 157 15.93 3.57 4.31
C LYS A 157 16.74 2.67 3.37
N CYS A 158 16.39 1.39 3.30
CA CYS A 158 17.03 0.47 2.38
C CYS A 158 16.83 0.94 0.93
N THR A 159 17.92 1.00 0.17
CA THR A 159 17.90 1.44 -1.24
C THR A 159 17.11 0.49 -2.14
N GLU A 160 17.01 -0.77 -1.73
CA GLU A 160 16.45 -1.87 -2.52
C GLU A 160 14.94 -2.05 -2.26
N CYS A 161 14.56 -2.38 -1.03
CA CYS A 161 13.17 -2.69 -0.68
C CYS A 161 12.41 -1.52 -0.03
N LYS A 162 13.07 -0.36 0.11
CA LYS A 162 12.53 0.87 0.73
C LYS A 162 12.10 0.72 2.19
N THR A 163 12.39 -0.40 2.84
CA THR A 163 12.11 -0.59 4.26
C THR A 163 12.96 0.38 5.09
N ARG A 164 12.31 1.09 6.02
CA ARG A 164 12.96 1.92 7.03
C ARG A 164 13.41 1.03 8.20
N CYS A 165 14.65 1.20 8.64
CA CYS A 165 15.27 0.44 9.72
C CYS A 165 15.89 1.41 10.72
N GLU A 166 15.80 1.09 12.01
CA GLU A 166 16.44 1.85 13.09
C GLU A 166 17.76 1.17 13.48
N TYR A 167 18.83 1.95 13.57
CA TYR A 167 20.15 1.49 14.03
C TYR A 167 20.74 2.43 15.06
N TRP A 168 21.69 1.92 15.84
CA TRP A 168 22.54 2.75 16.68
C TRP A 168 23.48 3.59 15.82
N ARG A 169 23.68 4.86 16.17
CA ARG A 169 24.57 5.76 15.43
C ARG A 169 26.00 5.24 15.39
N ASP A 170 26.48 4.70 16.50
CA ASP A 170 27.76 4.01 16.59
C ASP A 170 27.49 2.52 16.79
N PRO A 171 28.07 1.60 15.99
CA PRO A 171 28.98 1.82 14.86
C PRO A 171 28.30 2.00 13.50
N TYR A 172 26.96 1.98 13.41
CA TYR A 172 26.29 1.72 12.14
C TYR A 172 26.12 2.93 11.22
N LEU A 173 26.25 4.17 11.68
CA LEU A 173 26.05 5.35 10.84
C LEU A 173 27.07 5.38 9.69
N ASN A 174 26.56 5.55 8.47
CA ASN A 174 27.33 5.55 7.23
C ASN A 174 28.14 4.26 7.00
N LYS A 175 27.74 3.15 7.63
CA LYS A 175 28.32 1.82 7.38
C LYS A 175 27.41 0.97 6.51
N THR A 176 28.02 0.00 5.84
CA THR A 176 27.29 -1.03 5.10
C THR A 176 26.63 -1.99 6.09
N VAL A 177 25.30 -2.12 6.00
CA VAL A 177 24.50 -3.02 6.82
C VAL A 177 23.66 -3.92 5.94
N LEU A 178 23.25 -5.09 6.46
CA LEU A 178 22.29 -5.96 5.79
C LEU A 178 20.87 -5.51 6.12
N CYS A 179 20.03 -5.38 5.10
CA CYS A 179 18.62 -5.09 5.32
C CYS A 179 17.92 -6.31 5.95
N PRO A 180 17.30 -6.18 7.13
CA PRO A 180 16.61 -7.30 7.79
C PRO A 180 15.40 -7.80 6.97
N MET A 181 14.90 -7.00 6.03
CA MET A 181 13.72 -7.34 5.24
C MET A 181 14.02 -7.97 3.88
N CYS A 182 15.17 -7.69 3.26
CA CYS A 182 15.49 -8.23 1.95
C CYS A 182 16.86 -8.89 1.85
N GLY A 183 17.65 -8.89 2.92
CA GLY A 183 18.98 -9.49 2.99
C GLY A 183 20.05 -8.76 2.16
N LYS A 184 19.69 -7.73 1.39
CA LYS A 184 20.65 -6.96 0.58
C LYS A 184 21.40 -5.96 1.44
N THR A 185 22.68 -5.75 1.11
CA THR A 185 23.53 -4.74 1.74
C THR A 185 23.20 -3.34 1.25
N TYR A 186 23.20 -2.36 2.15
CA TYR A 186 23.09 -0.95 1.81
C TYR A 186 23.82 -0.08 2.84
N ILE A 187 24.13 1.16 2.47
CA ILE A 187 24.76 2.12 3.40
C ILE A 187 23.68 2.70 4.32
N ALA A 188 23.84 2.52 5.63
CA ALA A 188 22.93 3.07 6.63
C ALA A 188 23.18 4.57 6.81
N THR A 189 22.61 5.37 5.90
CA THR A 189 22.64 6.83 5.99
C THR A 189 21.46 7.33 6.82
N GLU A 190 21.69 8.40 7.60
CA GLU A 190 20.66 9.02 8.41
C GLU A 190 19.61 9.72 7.54
N GLN A 191 18.37 9.25 7.66
CA GLN A 191 17.19 9.94 7.16
C GLN A 191 16.71 10.86 8.28
N ILE A 192 17.07 12.15 8.20
CA ILE A 192 16.51 13.18 9.09
C ILE A 192 15.01 13.29 8.76
N PRO A 193 14.09 13.03 9.70
CA PRO A 193 12.67 13.26 9.44
C PRO A 193 12.47 14.74 9.13
N ARG A 194 11.85 15.05 7.98
CA ARG A 194 11.37 16.41 7.73
C ARG A 194 10.20 16.66 8.69
N ALA A 195 10.55 17.28 9.81
CA ALA A 195 9.69 17.76 10.90
C ALA A 195 8.99 16.68 11.76
N ASN A 196 9.31 16.74 13.06
CA ASN A 196 8.49 16.36 14.21
C ASN A 196 7.62 15.10 14.08
N VAL A 197 8.20 13.93 14.34
CA VAL A 197 7.38 12.81 14.82
C VAL A 197 8.04 12.18 16.05
N ARG A 198 7.51 12.57 17.21
CA ARG A 198 7.55 11.72 18.40
C ARG A 198 6.65 10.52 18.10
N GLN A 199 7.21 9.33 18.31
CA GLN A 199 6.58 8.00 18.22
C GLN A 199 6.62 7.32 16.86
N ALA A 200 7.54 6.36 16.74
CA ALA A 200 7.19 5.03 16.25
C ALA A 200 8.20 3.97 16.78
N ARG A 201 7.62 2.85 17.25
CA ARG A 201 8.17 1.53 17.67
C ARG A 201 9.67 1.42 18.03
N ARG A 202 9.93 1.21 19.34
CA ARG A 202 11.15 0.54 19.83
C ARG A 202 11.13 -0.93 19.39
N VAL A 203 12.10 -1.35 18.58
CA VAL A 203 12.41 -2.77 18.43
C VAL A 203 13.43 -3.13 19.51
N TYR A 204 12.97 -3.78 20.59
CA TYR A 204 13.87 -4.36 21.59
C TYR A 204 14.45 -5.69 21.07
N ASN A 205 15.78 -5.75 21.09
CA ASN A 205 16.69 -6.89 21.26
C ASN A 205 16.56 -8.13 20.35
N VAL A 206 17.69 -8.49 19.75
CA VAL A 206 18.25 -9.83 19.96
C VAL A 206 19.68 -9.68 20.49
N GLN A 207 19.87 -10.24 21.68
CA GLN A 207 21.11 -10.34 22.43
C GLN A 207 21.81 -11.68 22.10
N TYR A 208 23.12 -11.74 22.38
CA TYR A 208 24.05 -12.87 22.24
C TYR A 208 24.55 -13.12 20.81
N GLY A 209 25.84 -13.35 20.55
CA GLY A 209 26.99 -13.64 21.38
C GLY A 209 28.12 -14.16 20.47
N PHE A 210 29.32 -14.24 21.04
CA PHE A 210 30.63 -14.65 20.50
C PHE A 210 30.72 -15.92 19.59
N TYR A 211 31.93 -16.06 19.01
CA TYR A 211 32.59 -17.18 18.27
C TYR A 211 32.60 -17.01 16.74
N ILE A 212 33.74 -16.93 16.03
CA ILE A 212 35.18 -17.12 16.31
C ILE A 212 35.95 -16.10 15.46
#